data_AF-A0A101MJ10-F1
#
_entry.id   AF-A0A101MJ10-F1
#
_cell.length_a   1.000
_cell.length_b   1.000
_cell.length_c   1.000
_cell.angle_alpha   90.00
_cell.angle_beta   90.00
_cell.angle_gamma   90.00
#
_symmetry.space_group_name_H-M   'P 1'
#
loop_
_entity.id
_entity.type
_entity.pdbx_description
1 polymer ?
#
loop_
_entity_poly.entity_id
_entity_poly.type
_entity_poly.pdbx_seq_one_letter_code
_entity_poly.pdbx_strand_id
1 'polypeptide(L)'
;MTQTLLDESPEFQFGRCQFASNGLSTSSADLEPREHDKRITRYPYYPVELSIWQRVNSEIDSFESVHHRFWWSRHTGKALAVLLYNARYSANLQYWNLKFFAEAVAPHLGVAPEILGSGTPIWPSFMTDDGTPVELSWDWGTKDAPPMVRYSVEPIGLHAGTSVDPGNLTAGPAFQERLTRSLPTMRVEWFHHFKDFFNIPNAKEGEFHEDTRDHNSSIFYGFDCSETEITPKVYFFPKLRAKASGQSNLDVLFQAMRTAPHVTDRNFEAGDIFHAFCSSVGSKSLEHEMLAIDLIDPLQSRLKIYFRSRETTFQSVINIMTLEGRIQNPKLYEGLVDLHRLWTALFGVYAVDQPLREVEHRTSGILYNVEFRLGEALPVAKIYLPVRHYCASDEAVIRGLNDYFQGQRKGKYMPDYIRAMSTLL
;
A
#
# COMPACT_ATOMS: atom_id res chain seq x y z
N MET A 1 -28.89 -36.25 26.04
CA MET A 1 -29.08 -37.71 26.18
C MET A 1 -29.32 -38.24 24.78
N THR A 2 -28.32 -38.84 24.11
CA THR A 2 -28.11 -40.31 24.00
C THR A 2 -29.37 -41.02 23.47
N GLN A 3 -29.42 -41.79 22.39
CA GLN A 3 -28.47 -42.67 21.67
C GLN A 3 -28.96 -42.82 20.19
N THR A 4 -28.14 -42.90 19.12
CA THR A 4 -27.36 -44.08 18.59
C THR A 4 -28.27 -45.29 18.28
N LEU A 5 -28.29 -45.98 17.11
CA LEU A 5 -27.25 -46.53 16.22
C LEU A 5 -27.86 -47.05 14.89
N LEU A 6 -27.04 -47.07 13.82
CA LEU A 6 -26.80 -48.14 12.80
C LEU A 6 -28.01 -48.72 12.00
N ASP A 7 -27.93 -49.14 10.74
CA ASP A 7 -26.81 -49.71 9.99
C ASP A 7 -27.14 -49.81 8.48
N GLU A 8 -26.09 -50.10 7.71
CA GLU A 8 -26.05 -50.87 6.45
C GLU A 8 -26.46 -50.29 5.07
N SER A 9 -25.42 -50.14 4.24
CA SER A 9 -25.39 -50.15 2.77
C SER A 9 -25.06 -51.56 2.23
N PRO A 10 -25.41 -51.87 0.96
CA PRO A 10 -24.43 -52.52 0.05
C PRO A 10 -24.50 -51.99 -1.40
N GLU A 11 -23.41 -51.47 -1.95
CA GLU A 11 -22.49 -52.13 -2.91
C GLU A 11 -23.07 -52.47 -4.31
N PHE A 12 -22.51 -51.84 -5.35
CA PHE A 12 -22.13 -52.53 -6.59
C PHE A 12 -20.84 -51.93 -7.19
N GLN A 13 -19.91 -52.83 -7.50
CA GLN A 13 -18.51 -52.64 -7.90
C GLN A 13 -18.28 -52.60 -9.43
N PHE A 14 -17.01 -52.35 -9.78
CA PHE A 14 -16.19 -52.74 -10.97
C PHE A 14 -15.80 -51.57 -11.90
N GLY A 15 -14.54 -51.32 -12.27
CA GLY A 15 -13.23 -51.96 -12.02
C GLY A 15 -12.09 -51.05 -12.57
N ARG A 16 -11.01 -50.83 -11.81
CA ARG A 16 -9.63 -51.38 -11.92
C ARG A 16 -8.89 -51.25 -13.27
N CYS A 17 -7.72 -50.58 -13.22
CA CYS A 17 -6.43 -51.16 -13.65
C CYS A 17 -5.26 -50.54 -12.86
N GLN A 18 -4.44 -51.42 -12.27
CA GLN A 18 -3.13 -51.20 -11.63
C GLN A 18 -2.07 -51.92 -12.47
N PHE A 19 -0.83 -51.42 -12.49
CA PHE A 19 0.41 -52.21 -12.55
C PHE A 19 1.46 -51.44 -11.73
N ALA A 20 1.86 -51.91 -10.54
CA ALA A 20 2.80 -52.99 -10.21
C ALA A 20 4.27 -52.50 -10.19
N SER A 21 4.81 -52.50 -8.97
CA SER A 21 6.20 -52.34 -8.58
C SER A 21 6.96 -53.67 -8.70
N ASN A 22 8.28 -53.60 -8.83
CA ASN A 22 9.21 -54.63 -8.35
C ASN A 22 10.56 -53.97 -8.02
N GLY A 23 11.08 -54.25 -6.84
CA GLY A 23 12.44 -53.91 -6.42
C GLY A 23 13.36 -55.12 -6.47
N LEU A 24 14.67 -54.88 -6.33
CA LEU A 24 15.67 -55.81 -5.80
C LEU A 24 16.96 -55.04 -5.48
N SER A 25 17.58 -55.38 -4.35
CA SER A 25 18.84 -54.82 -3.82
C SER A 25 20.03 -55.75 -4.11
N THR A 26 21.25 -55.20 -4.19
CA THR A 26 22.52 -55.74 -3.66
C THR A 26 23.66 -54.72 -3.83
N SER A 27 24.70 -54.85 -3.01
CA SER A 27 25.68 -53.83 -2.60
C SER A 27 27.02 -53.76 -3.35
N SER A 28 27.72 -52.64 -3.10
CA SER A 28 29.17 -52.40 -2.91
C SER A 28 30.09 -52.02 -4.08
N ALA A 29 30.91 -51.00 -3.75
CA ALA A 29 32.25 -50.61 -4.23
C ALA A 29 32.36 -49.51 -5.31
N ASP A 30 32.75 -48.33 -4.81
CA ASP A 30 33.74 -47.37 -5.32
C ASP A 30 33.71 -46.86 -6.78
N LEU A 31 33.53 -45.54 -6.93
CA LEU A 31 34.50 -44.57 -7.50
C LEU A 31 33.80 -43.25 -7.96
N GLU A 32 34.13 -42.14 -7.26
CA GLU A 32 34.35 -40.78 -7.82
C GLU A 32 33.17 -39.99 -8.47
N PRO A 33 33.23 -38.64 -8.54
CA PRO A 33 32.32 -37.74 -7.84
C PRO A 33 31.05 -37.36 -8.62
N ARG A 34 29.93 -37.27 -7.87
CA ARG A 34 28.61 -36.91 -8.41
C ARG A 34 28.57 -35.45 -8.89
N GLU A 35 28.33 -35.29 -10.18
CA GLU A 35 27.77 -34.09 -10.80
C GLU A 35 26.47 -33.68 -10.09
N HIS A 36 26.53 -32.76 -9.14
CA HIS A 36 25.38 -32.03 -8.62
C HIS A 36 25.77 -30.57 -8.34
N ASP A 37 26.20 -29.86 -9.38
CA ASP A 37 26.27 -28.39 -9.33
C ASP A 37 26.13 -27.73 -10.71
N LYS A 38 25.12 -28.17 -11.48
CA LYS A 38 24.71 -27.52 -12.75
C LYS A 38 23.20 -27.57 -12.93
N ARG A 39 22.49 -26.81 -12.09
CA ARG A 39 21.18 -26.23 -12.47
C ARG A 39 21.13 -24.76 -12.08
N ILE A 40 22.11 -23.99 -12.55
CA ILE A 40 21.84 -22.61 -12.93
C ILE A 40 21.12 -22.72 -14.28
N THR A 41 19.79 -22.73 -14.26
CA THR A 41 18.98 -22.44 -15.43
C THR A 41 19.33 -21.02 -15.87
N ARG A 42 20.27 -20.91 -16.81
CA ARG A 42 20.48 -19.71 -17.62
C ARG A 42 19.19 -19.49 -18.41
N TYR A 43 18.33 -18.58 -17.96
CA TYR A 43 17.30 -17.99 -18.82
C TYR A 43 18.01 -17.11 -19.85
N PRO A 44 18.07 -17.47 -21.15
CA PRO A 44 18.83 -16.67 -22.12
C PRO A 44 18.05 -15.44 -22.59
N TYR A 45 16.78 -15.28 -22.23
CA TYR A 45 15.98 -14.10 -22.51
C TYR A 45 15.13 -13.77 -21.28
N TYR A 46 15.39 -12.60 -20.70
CA TYR A 46 14.41 -12.01 -19.79
C TYR A 46 13.22 -11.52 -20.62
N PRO A 47 11.99 -11.53 -20.07
CA PRO A 47 10.85 -10.87 -20.68
C PRO A 47 11.22 -9.43 -21.07
N VAL A 48 10.67 -8.94 -22.18
CA VAL A 48 10.96 -7.59 -22.70
C VAL A 48 10.68 -6.50 -21.65
N GLU A 49 9.72 -6.74 -20.77
CA GLU A 49 9.36 -5.85 -19.66
C GLU A 49 10.50 -5.63 -18.66
N LEU A 50 11.47 -6.55 -18.60
CA LEU A 50 12.61 -6.48 -17.69
C LEU A 50 13.88 -5.92 -18.37
N SER A 51 13.84 -5.57 -19.65
CA SER A 51 15.03 -5.11 -20.39
C SER A 51 15.70 -3.88 -19.75
N ILE A 52 14.91 -2.89 -19.33
CA ILE A 52 15.45 -1.70 -18.66
C ILE A 52 15.89 -2.01 -17.23
N TRP A 53 15.18 -2.90 -16.52
CA TRP A 53 15.61 -3.38 -15.21
C TRP A 53 16.98 -4.08 -15.29
N GLN A 54 17.21 -4.92 -16.30
CA GLN A 54 18.51 -5.58 -16.51
C GLN A 54 19.62 -4.57 -16.74
N ARG A 55 19.36 -3.54 -17.54
CA ARG A 55 20.31 -2.45 -17.76
C ARG A 55 20.67 -1.77 -16.44
N VAL A 56 19.68 -1.30 -15.68
CA VAL A 56 19.91 -0.67 -14.37
C VAL A 56 20.67 -1.63 -13.44
N ASN A 57 20.28 -2.89 -13.38
CA ASN A 57 20.94 -3.90 -12.55
C ASN A 57 22.40 -4.14 -12.94
N SER A 58 22.76 -4.03 -14.22
CA SER A 58 24.15 -4.14 -14.69
C SER A 58 25.02 -2.92 -14.37
N GLU A 59 24.38 -1.77 -14.12
CA GLU A 59 25.03 -0.49 -13.79
C GLU A 59 25.10 -0.24 -12.27
N ILE A 60 24.60 -1.16 -11.44
CA ILE A 60 24.75 -1.08 -9.98
C ILE A 60 26.06 -1.76 -9.58
N ASP A 61 27.03 -0.96 -9.14
CA ASP A 61 28.37 -1.44 -8.77
C ASP A 61 28.34 -2.36 -7.53
N SER A 62 27.52 -2.01 -6.54
CA SER A 62 27.39 -2.78 -5.30
C SER A 62 26.05 -2.57 -4.62
N PHE A 63 25.64 -3.54 -3.81
CA PHE A 63 24.48 -3.44 -2.94
C PHE A 63 24.93 -3.16 -1.51
N GLU A 64 24.33 -2.16 -0.86
CA GLU A 64 24.57 -1.81 0.55
C GLU A 64 24.35 -2.99 1.52
N SER A 65 23.51 -3.96 1.16
CA SER A 65 23.29 -5.18 1.94
C SER A 65 22.71 -6.32 1.07
N VAL A 66 22.68 -7.54 1.63
CA VAL A 66 21.97 -8.68 1.01
C VAL A 66 20.46 -8.42 0.92
N HIS A 67 19.89 -7.64 1.84
CA HIS A 67 18.47 -7.29 1.84
C HIS A 67 18.14 -6.26 0.75
N HIS A 68 19.01 -5.27 0.57
CA HIS A 68 18.92 -4.34 -0.57
C HIS A 68 18.90 -5.14 -1.90
N ARG A 69 19.83 -6.07 -2.08
CA ARG A 69 19.87 -6.94 -3.27
C ARG A 69 18.57 -7.74 -3.44
N PHE A 70 17.97 -8.22 -2.36
CA PHE A 70 16.70 -8.95 -2.44
C PHE A 70 15.57 -8.06 -2.97
N TRP A 71 15.35 -6.92 -2.33
CA TRP A 71 14.26 -6.01 -2.69
C TRP A 71 14.38 -5.48 -4.12
N TRP A 72 15.61 -5.23 -4.58
CA TRP A 72 15.87 -4.80 -5.95
C TRP A 72 15.83 -5.96 -6.96
N SER A 73 16.64 -7.02 -6.75
CA SER A 73 16.91 -8.02 -7.79
C SER A 73 15.98 -9.23 -7.79
N ARG A 74 15.30 -9.50 -6.67
CA ARG A 74 14.46 -10.70 -6.53
C ARG A 74 12.98 -10.37 -6.34
N HIS A 75 12.67 -9.21 -5.77
CA HIS A 75 11.30 -8.86 -5.39
C HIS A 75 10.82 -7.58 -6.12
N THR A 76 10.60 -6.50 -5.39
CA THR A 76 9.86 -5.31 -5.82
C THR A 76 10.45 -4.57 -7.02
N GLY A 77 11.78 -4.56 -7.18
CA GLY A 77 12.41 -3.89 -8.34
C GLY A 77 11.98 -4.47 -9.69
N LYS A 78 11.75 -5.79 -9.76
CA LYS A 78 11.21 -6.44 -10.98
C LYS A 78 9.72 -6.15 -11.16
N ALA A 79 8.94 -6.18 -10.08
CA ALA A 79 7.52 -5.88 -10.14
C ALA A 79 7.28 -4.44 -10.64
N LEU A 80 8.06 -3.48 -10.14
CA LEU A 80 8.04 -2.09 -10.61
C LEU A 80 8.36 -1.98 -12.11
N ALA A 81 9.34 -2.74 -12.61
CA ALA A 81 9.68 -2.75 -14.04
C ALA A 81 8.53 -3.25 -14.92
N VAL A 82 7.85 -4.32 -14.51
CA VAL A 82 6.66 -4.86 -15.20
C VAL A 82 5.54 -3.83 -15.28
N LEU A 83 5.27 -3.13 -14.16
CA LEU A 83 4.25 -2.08 -14.13
C LEU A 83 4.63 -0.90 -15.02
N LEU A 84 5.85 -0.37 -14.93
CA LEU A 84 6.29 0.78 -15.74
C LEU A 84 6.24 0.45 -17.24
N TYR A 85 6.67 -0.75 -17.63
CA TYR A 85 6.59 -1.20 -19.02
C TYR A 85 5.15 -1.25 -19.52
N ASN A 86 4.26 -1.95 -18.80
CA ASN A 86 2.87 -2.11 -19.23
C ASN A 86 2.07 -0.80 -19.13
N ALA A 87 2.44 0.11 -18.23
CA ALA A 87 1.90 1.47 -18.16
C ALA A 87 2.41 2.37 -19.31
N ARG A 88 3.20 1.84 -20.24
CA ARG A 88 3.71 2.49 -21.46
C ARG A 88 4.71 3.62 -21.18
N TYR A 89 5.49 3.52 -20.11
CA TYR A 89 6.58 4.45 -19.85
C TYR A 89 7.63 4.33 -20.95
N SER A 90 8.20 5.45 -21.39
CA SER A 90 9.36 5.43 -22.29
C SER A 90 10.56 4.76 -21.62
N ALA A 91 11.50 4.24 -22.41
CA ALA A 91 12.70 3.59 -21.88
C ALA A 91 13.49 4.49 -20.91
N ASN A 92 13.54 5.81 -21.19
CA ASN A 92 14.19 6.78 -20.31
C ASN A 92 13.46 6.95 -18.98
N LEU A 93 12.12 7.01 -18.99
CA LEU A 93 11.34 7.12 -17.76
C LEU A 93 11.38 5.81 -16.96
N GLN A 94 11.36 4.65 -17.61
CA GLN A 94 11.58 3.37 -16.95
C GLN A 94 12.94 3.36 -16.25
N TYR A 95 14.01 3.73 -16.98
CA TYR A 95 15.37 3.73 -16.46
C TYR A 95 15.50 4.62 -15.24
N TRP A 96 15.00 5.85 -15.34
CA TRP A 96 15.12 6.84 -14.28
C TRP A 96 14.35 6.45 -13.02
N ASN A 97 13.10 5.98 -13.14
CA ASN A 97 12.32 5.51 -11.99
C ASN A 97 12.94 4.25 -11.35
N LEU A 98 13.42 3.32 -12.17
CA LEU A 98 14.06 2.09 -11.69
C LEU A 98 15.40 2.38 -10.99
N LYS A 99 16.22 3.29 -11.53
CA LYS A 99 17.48 3.71 -10.92
C LYS A 99 17.24 4.40 -9.58
N PHE A 100 16.26 5.31 -9.51
CA PHE A 100 15.85 5.94 -8.25
C PHE A 100 15.37 4.91 -7.22
N PHE A 101 14.52 3.97 -7.61
CA PHE A 101 14.06 2.91 -6.71
C PHE A 101 15.23 2.06 -6.20
N ALA A 102 16.12 1.62 -7.09
CA ALA A 102 17.27 0.79 -6.74
C ALA A 102 18.20 1.50 -5.74
N GLU A 103 18.53 2.77 -5.95
CA GLU A 103 19.59 3.45 -5.19
C GLU A 103 19.09 4.23 -3.98
N ALA A 104 17.87 4.76 -4.04
CA ALA A 104 17.31 5.55 -2.95
C ALA A 104 16.40 4.71 -2.05
N VAL A 105 15.53 3.88 -2.64
CA VAL A 105 14.40 3.24 -1.94
C VAL A 105 14.75 1.85 -1.42
N ALA A 106 15.17 0.94 -2.30
CA ALA A 106 15.42 -0.46 -1.98
C ALA A 106 16.38 -0.71 -0.79
N PRO A 107 17.40 0.12 -0.52
CA PRO A 107 18.25 -0.05 0.66
C PRO A 107 17.52 0.10 1.99
N HIS A 108 16.37 0.78 2.01
CA HIS A 108 15.61 1.13 3.20
C HIS A 108 14.35 0.29 3.40
N LEU A 109 14.21 -0.83 2.67
CA LEU A 109 13.04 -1.73 2.81
C LEU A 109 13.26 -2.83 3.87
N GLY A 110 14.23 -2.64 4.78
CA GLY A 110 14.45 -3.51 5.91
C GLY A 110 14.87 -4.94 5.55
N VAL A 111 14.66 -5.85 6.49
CA VAL A 111 15.14 -7.22 6.42
C VAL A 111 14.24 -8.06 5.50
N ALA A 112 14.86 -8.72 4.52
CA ALA A 112 14.17 -9.64 3.61
C ALA A 112 13.76 -10.94 4.31
N PRO A 113 12.46 -11.34 4.26
CA PRO A 113 11.97 -12.55 4.94
C PRO A 113 12.68 -13.84 4.50
N GLU A 114 12.99 -14.00 3.20
CA GLU A 114 13.64 -15.19 2.65
C GLU A 114 15.09 -15.39 3.10
N ILE A 115 15.74 -14.33 3.60
CA ILE A 115 17.16 -14.37 3.98
C ILE A 115 17.32 -14.80 5.45
N LEU A 116 16.26 -14.68 6.25
CA LEU A 116 16.28 -15.04 7.66
C LEU A 116 16.00 -16.52 7.87
N GLY A 117 16.67 -17.11 8.86
CA GLY A 117 16.22 -18.37 9.46
C GLY A 117 14.90 -18.18 10.20
N SER A 118 14.15 -19.26 10.39
CA SER A 118 12.91 -19.23 11.17
C SER A 118 13.12 -18.58 12.55
N GLY A 119 12.32 -17.57 12.89
CA GLY A 119 12.28 -16.97 14.24
C GLY A 119 12.94 -15.61 14.41
N THR A 120 13.52 -14.99 13.38
CA THR A 120 13.94 -13.59 13.46
C THR A 120 12.72 -12.66 13.37
N PRO A 121 12.50 -11.75 14.33
CA PRO A 121 11.42 -10.77 14.26
C PRO A 121 11.57 -9.88 13.03
N ILE A 122 10.49 -9.70 12.28
CA ILE A 122 10.40 -8.77 11.16
C ILE A 122 9.44 -7.66 11.59
N TRP A 123 9.83 -6.41 11.37
CA TRP A 123 8.95 -5.27 11.63
C TRP A 123 7.67 -5.40 10.79
N PRO A 124 6.48 -5.54 11.40
CA PRO A 124 5.23 -5.73 10.68
C PRO A 124 4.75 -4.37 10.16
N SER A 125 5.18 -4.02 8.95
CA SER A 125 4.82 -2.73 8.35
C SER A 125 3.30 -2.60 8.20
N PHE A 126 2.74 -1.46 8.59
CA PHE A 126 1.32 -1.15 8.32
C PHE A 126 1.06 -0.77 6.86
N MET A 127 2.10 -0.73 6.01
CA MET A 127 1.97 -0.43 4.59
C MET A 127 1.08 -1.46 3.88
N THR A 128 1.16 -2.73 4.29
CA THR A 128 0.44 -3.83 3.67
C THR A 128 -0.07 -4.81 4.72
N ASP A 129 -1.13 -5.55 4.39
CA ASP A 129 -1.74 -6.53 5.30
C ASP A 129 -0.85 -7.75 5.58
N ASP A 130 0.19 -8.00 4.77
CA ASP A 130 1.17 -9.07 5.01
C ASP A 130 2.44 -8.59 5.73
N GLY A 131 2.47 -7.33 6.16
CA GLY A 131 3.58 -6.73 6.88
C GLY A 131 4.76 -6.31 6.01
N THR A 132 4.67 -6.46 4.68
CA THR A 132 5.73 -6.01 3.77
C THR A 132 5.75 -4.49 3.64
N PRO A 133 6.94 -3.86 3.48
CA PRO A 133 7.07 -2.40 3.59
C PRO A 133 6.83 -1.63 2.30
N VAL A 134 6.26 -2.25 1.26
CA VAL A 134 6.12 -1.59 -0.04
C VAL A 134 4.85 -2.01 -0.76
N GLU A 135 4.12 -1.00 -1.24
CA GLU A 135 2.93 -1.16 -2.06
C GLU A 135 3.15 -0.47 -3.41
N LEU A 136 2.91 -1.18 -4.52
CA LEU A 136 2.92 -0.61 -5.86
C LEU A 136 1.48 -0.35 -6.30
N SER A 137 1.24 0.74 -7.04
CA SER A 137 -0.09 1.12 -7.49
C SER A 137 -0.12 1.57 -8.94
N TRP A 138 -1.28 1.36 -9.57
CA TRP A 138 -1.58 1.72 -10.95
C TRP A 138 -2.69 2.77 -10.97
N ASP A 139 -2.32 4.02 -11.23
CA ASP A 139 -3.26 5.13 -11.30
C ASP A 139 -3.82 5.27 -12.72
N TRP A 140 -5.11 4.96 -12.86
CA TRP A 140 -5.85 5.12 -14.10
C TRP A 140 -5.94 6.56 -14.56
N GLY A 141 -5.83 7.55 -13.66
CA GLY A 141 -5.93 8.98 -13.95
C GLY A 141 -7.29 9.43 -14.48
N THR A 142 -7.49 10.74 -14.62
CA THR A 142 -8.75 11.34 -15.10
C THR A 142 -8.68 11.89 -16.53
N LYS A 143 -7.47 12.16 -17.03
CA LYS A 143 -7.22 12.66 -18.39
C LYS A 143 -7.11 11.50 -19.38
N ASP A 144 -7.24 11.76 -20.68
CA ASP A 144 -7.00 10.73 -21.70
C ASP A 144 -5.49 10.47 -21.93
N ALA A 145 -4.84 9.89 -20.93
CA ALA A 145 -3.42 9.56 -20.90
C ALA A 145 -3.20 8.13 -20.37
N PRO A 146 -2.04 7.51 -20.66
CA PRO A 146 -1.63 6.25 -20.06
C PRO A 146 -1.66 6.30 -18.52
N PRO A 147 -1.80 5.14 -17.87
CA PRO A 147 -1.77 5.07 -16.41
C PRO A 147 -0.41 5.50 -15.84
N MET A 148 -0.45 6.05 -14.62
CA MET A 148 0.76 6.41 -13.88
C MET A 148 1.04 5.34 -12.83
N VAL A 149 2.29 4.91 -12.73
CA VAL A 149 2.74 4.04 -11.64
C VAL A 149 3.08 4.91 -10.43
N ARG A 150 2.71 4.44 -9.23
CA ARG A 150 3.16 5.03 -7.97
C ARG A 150 3.53 3.91 -7.02
N TYR A 151 4.30 4.24 -6.00
CA TYR A 151 4.55 3.29 -4.92
C TYR A 151 4.69 4.00 -3.60
N SER A 152 4.34 3.29 -2.53
CA SER A 152 4.45 3.74 -1.16
C SER A 152 5.34 2.79 -0.38
N VAL A 153 6.13 3.32 0.55
CA VAL A 153 7.07 2.55 1.36
C VAL A 153 7.06 2.98 2.82
N GLU A 154 7.24 2.02 3.72
CA GLU A 154 7.73 2.28 5.06
C GLU A 154 9.25 2.06 5.07
N PRO A 155 10.06 3.09 5.39
CA PRO A 155 11.48 2.88 5.61
C PRO A 155 11.68 2.04 6.87
N ILE A 156 12.37 0.91 6.74
CA ILE A 156 12.64 -0.03 7.83
C ILE A 156 14.14 -0.24 7.99
N GLY A 157 14.61 -0.11 9.24
CA GLY A 157 16.01 -0.38 9.59
C GLY A 157 16.25 -1.87 9.83
N LEU A 158 17.50 -2.32 9.73
CA LEU A 158 17.86 -3.73 10.00
C LEU A 158 17.64 -4.17 11.45
N HIS A 159 17.47 -3.20 12.37
CA HIS A 159 17.23 -3.44 13.79
C HIS A 159 15.79 -3.08 14.23
N ALA A 160 14.91 -2.73 13.29
CA ALA A 160 13.53 -2.36 13.59
C ALA A 160 12.79 -3.47 14.34
N GLY A 161 12.11 -3.12 15.42
CA GLY A 161 11.39 -4.04 16.30
C GLY A 161 12.28 -4.84 17.26
N THR A 162 13.60 -4.69 17.19
CA THR A 162 14.52 -5.28 18.18
C THR A 162 14.68 -4.35 19.39
N SER A 163 15.39 -4.79 20.44
CA SER A 163 15.73 -3.92 21.57
C SER A 163 16.59 -2.70 21.18
N VAL A 164 17.26 -2.71 20.03
CA VAL A 164 18.09 -1.60 19.55
C VAL A 164 17.24 -0.50 18.90
N ASP A 165 16.16 -0.86 18.21
CA ASP A 165 15.22 0.09 17.59
C ASP A 165 13.78 -0.44 17.67
N PRO A 166 13.17 -0.44 18.87
CA PRO A 166 11.87 -1.07 19.09
C PRO A 166 10.71 -0.40 18.36
N GLY A 167 10.89 0.84 17.88
CA GLY A 167 9.87 1.65 17.22
C GLY A 167 10.13 1.96 15.74
N ASN A 168 11.17 1.38 15.13
CA ASN A 168 11.62 1.70 13.77
C ASN A 168 11.85 3.21 13.56
N LEU A 169 12.48 3.88 14.53
CA LEU A 169 12.63 5.33 14.54
C LEU A 169 13.91 5.81 13.84
N THR A 170 14.85 4.90 13.58
CA THR A 170 16.16 5.27 12.99
C THR A 170 16.14 5.35 11.47
N ALA A 171 15.32 4.53 10.81
CA ALA A 171 15.30 4.41 9.35
C ALA A 171 14.66 5.60 8.64
N GLY A 172 13.60 6.18 9.21
CA GLY A 172 12.92 7.34 8.65
C GLY A 172 13.86 8.55 8.41
N PRO A 173 14.63 9.00 9.42
CA PRO A 173 15.62 10.07 9.24
C PRO A 173 16.70 9.76 8.19
N ALA A 174 17.28 8.56 8.21
CA ALA A 174 18.30 8.16 7.23
C ALA A 174 17.75 8.16 5.79
N PHE A 175 16.51 7.69 5.62
CA PHE A 175 15.85 7.71 4.32
C PHE A 175 15.56 9.14 3.85
N GLN A 176 15.15 10.05 4.74
CA GLN A 176 14.94 11.46 4.38
C GLN A 176 16.24 12.12 3.87
N GLU A 177 17.37 11.86 4.51
CA GLU A 177 18.68 12.35 4.05
C GLU A 177 19.04 11.80 2.66
N ARG A 178 18.71 10.53 2.40
CA ARG A 178 18.84 9.93 1.06
C ARG A 178 17.95 10.62 0.03
N LEU A 179 16.69 10.90 0.36
CA LEU A 179 15.75 11.58 -0.54
C LEU A 179 16.19 13.00 -0.86
N THR A 180 16.71 13.74 0.13
CA THR A 180 17.19 15.11 -0.06
C THR A 180 18.33 15.17 -1.09
N ARG A 181 19.21 14.16 -1.09
CA ARG A 181 20.29 14.05 -2.10
C ARG A 181 19.79 13.60 -3.47
N SER A 182 18.75 12.76 -3.51
CA SER A 182 18.26 12.12 -4.73
C SER A 182 17.25 12.97 -5.48
N LEU A 183 16.53 13.85 -4.78
CA LEU A 183 15.45 14.70 -5.30
C LEU A 183 15.70 16.16 -4.87
N PRO A 184 16.63 16.88 -5.52
CA PRO A 184 17.04 18.22 -5.09
C PRO A 184 15.95 19.30 -5.22
N THR A 185 14.89 19.03 -5.98
CA THR A 185 13.73 19.93 -6.13
C THR A 185 12.67 19.75 -5.03
N MET A 186 12.82 18.73 -4.17
CA MET A 186 11.92 18.46 -3.06
C MET A 186 11.90 19.61 -2.07
N ARG A 187 10.71 19.99 -1.60
CA ARG A 187 10.52 21.04 -0.59
C ARG A 187 10.17 20.40 0.76
N VAL A 188 10.96 20.71 1.77
CA VAL A 188 10.94 20.01 3.07
C VAL A 188 10.37 20.85 4.21
N GLU A 189 9.92 22.09 3.96
CA GLU A 189 9.44 23.00 5.01
C GLU A 189 8.33 22.39 5.88
N TRP A 190 7.25 21.93 5.25
CA TRP A 190 6.20 21.21 5.97
C TRP A 190 6.67 19.87 6.53
N PHE A 191 7.58 19.17 5.86
CA PHE A 191 8.17 17.94 6.40
C PHE A 191 8.83 18.19 7.76
N HIS A 192 9.67 19.23 7.88
CA HIS A 192 10.33 19.57 9.15
C HIS A 192 9.30 19.91 10.23
N HIS A 193 8.30 20.74 9.91
CA HIS A 193 7.22 21.06 10.84
C HIS A 193 6.52 19.81 11.39
N PHE A 194 6.02 18.94 10.50
CA PHE A 194 5.27 17.77 10.94
C PHE A 194 6.16 16.72 11.60
N LYS A 195 7.36 16.49 11.09
CA LYS A 195 8.35 15.61 11.74
C LYS A 195 8.59 16.07 13.18
N ASP A 196 8.85 17.34 13.41
CA ASP A 196 9.13 17.87 14.75
C ASP A 196 7.89 17.82 15.65
N PHE A 197 6.70 18.08 15.09
CA PHE A 197 5.44 18.01 15.82
C PHE A 197 5.08 16.58 16.28
N PHE A 198 5.24 15.59 15.40
CA PHE A 198 4.92 14.19 15.69
C PHE A 198 6.05 13.45 16.42
N ASN A 199 7.26 14.00 16.45
CA ASN A 199 8.37 13.44 17.21
C ASN A 199 8.07 13.46 18.71
N ILE A 200 8.44 12.39 19.42
CA ILE A 200 8.28 12.28 20.87
C ILE A 200 9.67 12.11 21.45
N PRO A 201 10.26 13.17 22.05
CA PRO A 201 11.65 13.16 22.49
C PRO A 201 12.02 12.07 23.50
N ASN A 202 11.05 11.44 24.16
CA ASN A 202 11.25 10.54 25.30
C ASN A 202 10.33 9.31 25.26
N ALA A 203 10.02 8.76 24.07
CA ALA A 203 9.29 7.48 24.02
C ALA A 203 10.16 6.39 24.68
N LYS A 204 9.79 5.96 25.89
CA LYS A 204 10.54 4.94 26.63
C LYS A 204 10.36 3.58 25.94
N GLU A 205 11.32 2.67 26.10
CA GLU A 205 11.27 1.29 25.56
C GLU A 205 9.92 0.58 25.82
N GLY A 206 9.25 0.87 26.96
CA GLY A 206 7.94 0.32 27.31
C GLY A 206 6.72 1.00 26.66
N GLU A 207 6.87 2.10 25.91
CA GLU A 207 5.74 2.74 25.21
C GLU A 207 5.39 2.06 23.88
N PHE A 208 6.35 1.29 23.34
CA PHE A 208 6.23 0.45 22.15
C PHE A 208 5.79 -0.99 22.46
N HIS A 209 5.38 -1.26 23.70
CA HIS A 209 4.74 -2.54 24.01
C HIS A 209 3.60 -2.80 23.01
N GLU A 210 3.66 -3.98 22.41
CA GLU A 210 2.73 -4.57 21.45
C GLU A 210 1.28 -4.31 21.89
N ASP A 211 0.68 -3.21 21.46
CA ASP A 211 -0.76 -3.20 21.24
C ASP A 211 -0.97 -4.06 20.01
N THR A 212 -0.97 -5.39 20.19
CA THR A 212 -1.08 -6.38 19.10
C THR A 212 -2.34 -6.22 18.27
N ARG A 213 -3.29 -5.38 18.72
CA ARG A 213 -4.53 -5.05 18.03
C ARG A 213 -4.35 -3.93 16.99
N ASP A 214 -3.21 -3.23 16.99
CA ASP A 214 -2.98 -2.06 16.16
C ASP A 214 -1.51 -1.94 15.72
N HIS A 215 -1.20 -1.04 14.79
CA HIS A 215 0.13 -0.95 14.20
C HIS A 215 1.08 0.02 14.94
N ASN A 216 2.38 -0.10 14.70
CA ASN A 216 3.41 0.77 15.28
C ASN A 216 4.19 1.61 14.26
N SER A 217 3.85 1.55 12.97
CA SER A 217 4.43 2.41 11.94
C SER A 217 4.27 3.89 12.28
N SER A 218 5.35 4.66 12.08
CA SER A 218 5.42 6.08 12.44
C SER A 218 5.45 7.01 11.22
N ILE A 219 5.98 6.54 10.09
CA ILE A 219 6.16 7.34 8.89
C ILE A 219 6.14 6.48 7.62
N PHE A 220 5.39 6.90 6.60
CA PHE A 220 5.50 6.36 5.24
C PHE A 220 5.92 7.42 4.24
N TYR A 221 6.34 6.96 3.07
CA TYR A 221 6.59 7.79 1.90
C TYR A 221 5.84 7.25 0.69
N GLY A 222 5.38 8.13 -0.18
CA GLY A 222 4.77 7.79 -1.47
C GLY A 222 5.47 8.51 -2.61
N PHE A 223 5.51 7.91 -3.79
CA PHE A 223 6.21 8.46 -4.95
C PHE A 223 5.32 8.41 -6.18
N ASP A 224 4.95 9.58 -6.70
CA ASP A 224 4.27 9.70 -7.99
C ASP A 224 5.30 9.71 -9.11
N CYS A 225 5.32 8.66 -9.94
CA CYS A 225 6.29 8.53 -11.02
C CYS A 225 5.73 9.21 -12.28
N SER A 226 5.70 10.54 -12.33
CA SER A 226 5.14 11.26 -13.48
C SER A 226 6.07 11.25 -14.70
N GLU A 227 5.61 11.81 -15.82
CA GLU A 227 6.42 11.96 -17.04
C GLU A 227 7.57 12.96 -16.90
N THR A 228 7.52 13.84 -15.88
CA THR A 228 8.48 14.95 -15.73
C THR A 228 9.28 14.87 -14.44
N GLU A 229 8.69 14.36 -13.36
CA GLU A 229 9.30 14.33 -12.03
C GLU A 229 8.78 13.18 -11.16
N ILE A 230 9.57 12.79 -10.14
CA ILE A 230 9.17 11.88 -9.08
C ILE A 230 8.77 12.80 -7.93
N THR A 231 7.47 12.87 -7.65
CA THR A 231 6.97 13.74 -6.58
C THR A 231 6.80 12.92 -5.30
N PRO A 232 7.65 13.15 -4.28
CA PRO A 232 7.53 12.43 -3.03
C PRO A 232 6.42 13.02 -2.16
N LYS A 233 5.81 12.13 -1.38
CA LYS A 233 4.83 12.40 -0.34
C LYS A 233 5.32 11.75 0.94
N VAL A 234 4.89 12.29 2.07
CA VAL A 234 5.16 11.70 3.39
C VAL A 234 3.86 11.59 4.16
N TYR A 235 3.76 10.56 4.97
CA TYR A 235 2.61 10.24 5.80
C TYR A 235 3.08 10.12 7.24
N PHE A 236 2.43 10.83 8.16
CA PHE A 236 2.75 10.84 9.59
C PHE A 236 1.61 10.23 10.38
N PHE A 237 1.96 9.38 11.35
CA PHE A 237 1.00 8.71 12.21
C PHE A 237 0.88 9.42 13.57
N PRO A 238 -0.32 9.83 13.99
CA PRO A 238 -0.53 10.59 15.23
C PRO A 238 -0.50 9.73 16.49
N LYS A 239 -0.65 8.40 16.37
CA LYS A 239 -0.90 7.45 17.48
C LYS A 239 0.00 7.68 18.69
N LEU A 240 1.31 7.68 18.48
CA LEU A 240 2.26 7.81 19.60
C LEU A 240 2.10 9.17 20.28
N ARG A 241 1.95 10.24 19.49
CA ARG A 241 1.82 11.61 20.00
C ARG A 241 0.52 11.76 20.79
N ALA A 242 -0.58 11.23 20.25
CA ALA A 242 -1.90 11.19 20.88
C ALA A 242 -1.88 10.44 22.22
N LYS A 243 -1.22 9.27 22.27
CA LYS A 243 -1.01 8.50 23.51
C LYS A 243 -0.22 9.31 24.54
N ALA A 244 0.88 9.93 24.13
CA ALA A 244 1.74 10.71 25.03
C ALA A 244 1.06 11.98 25.56
N SER A 245 0.17 12.61 24.79
CA SER A 245 -0.56 13.81 25.19
C SER A 245 -1.94 13.54 25.80
N GLY A 246 -2.42 12.29 25.83
CA GLY A 246 -3.77 11.94 26.28
C GLY A 246 -4.88 12.55 25.42
N GLN A 247 -4.63 12.73 24.12
CA GLN A 247 -5.58 13.33 23.16
C GLN A 247 -6.06 12.28 22.14
N SER A 248 -7.12 12.60 21.39
CA SER A 248 -7.51 11.77 20.25
C SER A 248 -6.55 11.97 19.06
N ASN A 249 -6.48 10.99 18.16
CA ASN A 249 -5.73 11.14 16.91
C ASN A 249 -6.23 12.36 16.11
N LEU A 250 -7.55 12.59 16.07
CA LEU A 250 -8.15 13.72 15.37
C LEU A 250 -7.64 15.06 15.91
N ASP A 251 -7.64 15.24 17.23
CA ASP A 251 -7.18 16.49 17.87
C ASP A 251 -5.71 16.76 17.55
N VAL A 252 -4.86 15.73 17.66
CA VAL A 252 -3.43 15.83 17.35
C VAL A 252 -3.20 16.20 15.88
N LEU A 253 -3.93 15.57 14.95
CA LEU A 253 -3.84 15.87 13.52
C LEU A 253 -4.23 17.33 13.23
N PHE A 254 -5.31 17.82 13.83
CA PHE A 254 -5.76 19.20 13.63
C PHE A 254 -4.84 20.21 14.30
N GLN A 255 -4.30 19.92 15.48
CA GLN A 255 -3.29 20.77 16.11
C GLN A 255 -2.03 20.86 15.24
N ALA A 256 -1.58 19.74 14.66
CA ALA A 256 -0.44 19.72 13.75
C ALA A 256 -0.67 20.62 12.52
N MET A 257 -1.84 20.48 11.87
CA MET A 257 -2.18 21.25 10.68
C MET A 257 -2.34 22.75 10.98
N ARG A 258 -3.02 23.11 12.07
CA ARG A 258 -3.26 24.52 12.46
C ARG A 258 -1.99 25.28 12.81
N THR A 259 -0.95 24.58 13.23
CA THR A 259 0.35 25.18 13.56
C THR A 259 1.35 25.15 12.40
N ALA A 260 0.97 24.57 11.25
CA ALA A 260 1.87 24.47 10.11
C ALA A 260 2.15 25.83 9.45
N PRO A 261 3.36 26.05 8.91
CA PRO A 261 3.68 27.26 8.16
C PRO A 261 2.64 27.58 7.09
N HIS A 262 2.31 28.87 6.96
CA HIS A 262 1.30 29.43 6.05
C HIS A 262 -0.17 29.13 6.37
N VAL A 263 -0.46 28.28 7.36
CA VAL A 263 -1.84 28.03 7.80
C VAL A 263 -2.30 29.17 8.71
N THR A 264 -3.50 29.68 8.44
CA THR A 264 -4.16 30.76 9.18
C THR A 264 -5.64 30.46 9.31
N ASP A 265 -6.34 31.13 10.22
CA ASP A 265 -7.80 30.99 10.34
C ASP A 265 -8.55 31.40 9.06
N ARG A 266 -7.94 32.22 8.19
CA ARG A 266 -8.58 32.73 6.97
C ARG A 266 -8.45 31.81 5.78
N ASN A 267 -7.52 30.84 5.81
CA ASN A 267 -7.23 29.99 4.65
C ASN A 267 -7.36 28.49 4.95
N PHE A 268 -8.00 28.12 6.06
CA PHE A 268 -8.18 26.74 6.51
C PHE A 268 -9.66 26.30 6.62
N GLU A 269 -10.58 27.02 5.97
CA GLU A 269 -12.03 26.75 6.02
C GLU A 269 -12.39 25.30 5.63
N ALA A 270 -11.77 24.76 4.58
CA ALA A 270 -11.97 23.37 4.18
C ALA A 270 -11.65 22.36 5.30
N GLY A 271 -10.63 22.65 6.11
CA GLY A 271 -10.27 21.86 7.28
C GLY A 271 -11.34 21.94 8.37
N ASP A 272 -11.91 23.13 8.59
CA ASP A 272 -12.94 23.36 9.60
C ASP A 272 -14.25 22.66 9.28
N ILE A 273 -14.63 22.62 8.01
CA ILE A 273 -15.77 21.82 7.54
C ILE A 273 -15.59 20.34 7.90
N PHE A 274 -14.40 19.80 7.66
CA PHE A 274 -14.10 18.40 7.99
C PHE A 274 -14.05 18.16 9.50
N HIS A 275 -13.45 19.06 10.28
CA HIS A 275 -13.44 18.97 11.74
C HIS A 275 -14.87 18.94 12.32
N ALA A 276 -15.74 19.82 11.82
CA ALA A 276 -17.14 19.88 12.23
C ALA A 276 -17.91 18.60 11.86
N PHE A 277 -17.60 17.99 10.71
CA PHE A 277 -18.13 16.69 10.32
C PHE A 277 -17.65 15.58 11.27
N CYS A 278 -16.35 15.47 11.56
CA CYS A 278 -15.83 14.45 12.48
C CYS A 278 -16.36 14.60 13.91
N SER A 279 -16.73 15.82 14.30
CA SER A 279 -17.34 16.13 15.60
C SER A 279 -18.84 15.80 15.68
N SER A 280 -19.49 15.46 14.56
CA SER A 280 -20.91 15.07 14.54
C SER A 280 -21.12 13.73 15.25
N VAL A 281 -22.32 13.50 15.79
CA VAL A 281 -22.63 12.26 16.54
C VAL A 281 -22.42 11.00 15.68
N GLY A 282 -22.74 11.07 14.39
CA GLY A 282 -22.59 9.95 13.45
C GLY A 282 -21.15 9.63 13.09
N SER A 283 -20.21 10.56 13.28
CA SER A 283 -18.80 10.42 12.88
C SER A 283 -17.87 10.03 14.02
N LYS A 284 -18.38 9.82 15.24
CA LYS A 284 -17.57 9.49 16.42
C LYS A 284 -16.85 8.14 16.33
N SER A 285 -17.31 7.24 15.45
CA SER A 285 -16.70 5.92 15.21
C SER A 285 -15.59 5.94 14.15
N LEU A 286 -15.27 7.09 13.55
CA LEU A 286 -14.22 7.19 12.54
C LEU A 286 -12.83 7.02 13.16
N GLU A 287 -12.08 6.08 12.61
CA GLU A 287 -10.70 5.78 13.01
C GLU A 287 -9.73 6.66 12.21
N HIS A 288 -9.12 7.66 12.84
CA HIS A 288 -8.22 8.61 12.16
C HIS A 288 -6.78 8.07 12.15
N GLU A 289 -6.29 7.74 10.96
CA GLU A 289 -5.08 6.92 10.78
C GLU A 289 -3.82 7.78 10.60
N MET A 290 -3.82 8.75 9.69
CA MET A 290 -2.59 9.48 9.32
C MET A 290 -2.85 10.82 8.62
N LEU A 291 -1.84 11.70 8.67
CA LEU A 291 -1.73 12.92 7.87
C LEU A 291 -0.72 12.73 6.75
N ALA A 292 -1.08 13.04 5.51
CA ALA A 292 -0.13 13.07 4.40
C ALA A 292 0.05 14.47 3.83
N ILE A 293 1.26 14.74 3.33
CA ILE A 293 1.60 15.94 2.56
C ILE A 293 2.36 15.59 1.29
N ASP A 294 2.26 16.46 0.28
CA ASP A 294 3.16 16.42 -0.87
C ASP A 294 4.41 17.26 -0.54
N LEU A 295 5.62 16.77 -0.84
CA LEU A 295 6.88 17.46 -0.55
C LEU A 295 7.26 18.47 -1.65
N ILE A 296 6.32 19.37 -1.91
CA ILE A 296 6.40 20.48 -2.87
C ILE A 296 6.19 21.81 -2.12
N ASP A 297 6.12 22.93 -2.84
CA ASP A 297 5.81 24.23 -2.24
C ASP A 297 4.57 24.14 -1.32
N PRO A 298 4.67 24.50 -0.02
CA PRO A 298 3.55 24.48 0.92
C PRO A 298 2.25 25.12 0.39
N LEU A 299 2.33 26.21 -0.36
CA LEU A 299 1.16 26.91 -0.89
C LEU A 299 0.50 26.15 -2.06
N GLN A 300 1.21 25.21 -2.68
CA GLN A 300 0.70 24.33 -3.75
C GLN A 300 0.41 22.91 -3.23
N SER A 301 0.95 22.55 -2.07
CA SER A 301 0.80 21.24 -1.44
C SER A 301 -0.60 21.08 -0.83
N ARG A 302 -0.89 19.85 -0.43
CA ARG A 302 -2.15 19.45 0.19
C ARG A 302 -1.88 18.78 1.53
N LEU A 303 -2.70 19.13 2.51
CA LEU A 303 -2.84 18.33 3.73
C LEU A 303 -3.91 17.27 3.47
N LYS A 304 -3.69 16.02 3.86
CA LYS A 304 -4.64 14.93 3.64
C LYS A 304 -4.80 14.10 4.91
N ILE A 305 -6.00 14.07 5.48
CA ILE A 305 -6.29 13.15 6.59
C ILE A 305 -6.85 11.87 6.02
N TYR A 306 -6.27 10.74 6.42
CA TYR A 306 -6.78 9.40 6.15
C TYR A 306 -7.52 8.90 7.37
N PHE A 307 -8.69 8.34 7.15
CA PHE A 307 -9.53 7.79 8.22
C PHE A 307 -10.40 6.66 7.69
N ARG A 308 -10.88 5.83 8.59
CA ARG A 308 -11.60 4.60 8.27
C ARG A 308 -12.96 4.57 8.95
N SER A 309 -13.94 4.04 8.23
CA SER A 309 -15.25 3.70 8.77
C SER A 309 -15.46 2.20 8.71
N ARG A 310 -15.96 1.62 9.80
CA ARG A 310 -16.37 0.21 9.85
C ARG A 310 -17.72 -0.03 9.19
N GLU A 311 -18.49 1.03 8.89
CA GLU A 311 -19.74 0.92 8.14
C GLU A 311 -19.47 0.72 6.65
N THR A 312 -19.97 -0.38 6.09
CA THR A 312 -19.70 -0.82 4.72
C THR A 312 -20.93 -0.78 3.81
N THR A 313 -21.93 0.04 4.13
CA THR A 313 -23.06 0.28 3.23
C THR A 313 -22.68 1.34 2.19
N PHE A 314 -23.29 1.33 1.01
CA PHE A 314 -23.08 2.42 0.06
C PHE A 314 -23.70 3.74 0.57
N GLN A 315 -24.73 3.67 1.41
CA GLN A 315 -25.30 4.84 2.07
C GLN A 315 -24.29 5.53 3.00
N SER A 316 -23.48 4.77 3.76
CA SER A 316 -22.41 5.36 4.58
C SER A 316 -21.34 6.02 3.69
N VAL A 317 -21.02 5.43 2.54
CA VAL A 317 -20.14 6.03 1.52
C VAL A 317 -20.68 7.38 1.05
N ILE A 318 -21.96 7.48 0.69
CA ILE A 318 -22.59 8.76 0.28
C ILE A 318 -22.47 9.79 1.40
N ASN A 319 -22.80 9.40 2.64
CA ASN A 319 -22.77 10.30 3.79
C ASN A 319 -21.35 10.83 4.05
N ILE A 320 -20.34 9.96 4.03
CA ILE A 320 -18.94 10.36 4.28
C ILE A 320 -18.40 11.19 3.12
N MET A 321 -18.61 10.78 1.87
CA MET A 321 -18.07 11.49 0.69
C MET A 321 -18.67 12.90 0.54
N THR A 322 -19.89 13.13 1.04
CA THR A 322 -20.55 14.44 1.06
C THR A 322 -20.34 15.21 2.37
N LEU A 323 -19.63 14.63 3.35
CA LEU A 323 -19.52 15.15 4.72
C LEU A 323 -20.89 15.48 5.33
N GLU A 324 -21.83 14.54 5.23
CA GLU A 324 -23.27 14.64 5.55
C GLU A 324 -23.95 15.82 4.83
N GLY A 325 -23.68 15.98 3.54
CA GLY A 325 -24.27 17.04 2.72
C GLY A 325 -23.66 18.44 2.90
N ARG A 326 -22.54 18.56 3.62
CA ARG A 326 -21.76 19.81 3.68
C ARG A 326 -21.05 20.13 2.36
N ILE A 327 -20.69 19.10 1.58
CA ILE A 327 -20.18 19.26 0.21
C ILE A 327 -21.34 19.13 -0.77
N GLN A 328 -21.76 20.24 -1.36
CA GLN A 328 -22.90 20.30 -2.29
C GLN A 328 -22.48 20.53 -3.75
N ASN A 329 -21.49 19.76 -4.21
CA ASN A 329 -20.97 19.86 -5.57
C ASN A 329 -21.71 18.89 -6.52
N PRO A 330 -22.39 19.36 -7.58
CA PRO A 330 -23.07 18.46 -8.54
C PRO A 330 -22.15 17.37 -9.12
N LYS A 331 -20.88 17.68 -9.40
CA LYS A 331 -19.91 16.70 -9.90
C LYS A 331 -19.59 15.59 -8.90
N LEU A 332 -19.69 15.87 -7.60
CA LEU A 332 -19.54 14.84 -6.57
C LEU A 332 -20.69 13.84 -6.67
N TYR A 333 -21.93 14.30 -6.83
CA TYR A 333 -23.09 13.42 -6.96
C TYR A 333 -23.06 12.60 -8.26
N GLU A 334 -22.63 13.20 -9.37
CA GLU A 334 -22.35 12.44 -10.61
C GLU A 334 -21.30 11.35 -10.36
N GLY A 335 -20.21 11.71 -9.65
CA GLY A 335 -19.18 10.77 -9.25
C GLY A 335 -19.68 9.66 -8.31
N LEU A 336 -20.65 9.93 -7.44
CA LEU A 336 -21.26 8.92 -6.57
C LEU A 336 -22.11 7.92 -7.35
N VAL A 337 -22.82 8.36 -8.38
CA VAL A 337 -23.54 7.45 -9.28
C VAL A 337 -22.56 6.54 -10.00
N ASP A 338 -21.45 7.07 -10.50
CA ASP A 338 -20.43 6.26 -11.17
C ASP A 338 -19.67 5.33 -10.19
N LEU A 339 -19.42 5.79 -8.96
CA LEU A 339 -18.85 5.00 -7.89
C LEU A 339 -19.76 3.84 -7.49
N HIS A 340 -21.09 4.00 -7.51
CA HIS A 340 -22.04 2.91 -7.25
C HIS A 340 -21.93 1.82 -8.31
N ARG A 341 -21.72 2.18 -9.58
CA ARG A 341 -21.49 1.22 -10.66
C ARG A 341 -20.21 0.41 -10.42
N LEU A 342 -19.13 1.07 -10.01
CA LEU A 342 -17.87 0.41 -9.64
C LEU A 342 -18.05 -0.51 -8.41
N TRP A 343 -18.75 -0.01 -7.38
CA TRP A 343 -19.06 -0.77 -6.17
C TRP A 343 -19.80 -2.07 -6.48
N THR A 344 -20.86 -2.00 -7.30
CA THR A 344 -21.62 -3.17 -7.72
C THR A 344 -20.78 -4.11 -8.59
N ALA A 345 -19.95 -3.59 -9.49
CA ALA A 345 -19.07 -4.41 -10.31
C ALA A 345 -18.01 -5.17 -9.50
N LEU A 346 -17.49 -4.56 -8.42
CA LEU A 346 -16.47 -5.19 -7.57
C LEU A 346 -17.05 -6.14 -6.51
N PHE A 347 -18.18 -5.77 -5.90
CA PHE A 347 -18.69 -6.45 -4.71
C PHE A 347 -20.00 -7.21 -4.94
N GLY A 348 -20.66 -7.04 -6.09
CA GLY A 348 -21.95 -7.69 -6.39
C GLY A 348 -23.11 -7.21 -5.52
N VAL A 349 -22.98 -6.07 -4.84
CA VAL A 349 -24.00 -5.47 -3.98
C VAL A 349 -24.66 -4.30 -4.71
N TYR A 350 -26.00 -4.36 -4.82
CA TYR A 350 -26.80 -3.39 -5.57
C TYR A 350 -27.53 -2.42 -4.64
N ALA A 351 -28.09 -2.92 -3.54
CA ALA A 351 -28.84 -2.13 -2.58
C ALA A 351 -27.89 -1.21 -1.78
N VAL A 352 -28.29 0.05 -1.59
CA VAL A 352 -27.43 1.07 -0.97
C VAL A 352 -27.29 0.90 0.54
N ASP A 353 -28.28 0.28 1.17
CA ASP A 353 -28.39 0.01 2.60
C ASP A 353 -27.86 -1.38 2.98
N GLN A 354 -27.56 -2.24 1.99
CA GLN A 354 -26.96 -3.54 2.24
C GLN A 354 -25.46 -3.38 2.57
N PRO A 355 -24.99 -3.84 3.74
CA PRO A 355 -23.57 -3.83 4.07
C PRO A 355 -22.82 -4.91 3.28
N LEU A 356 -21.52 -4.73 3.10
CA LEU A 356 -20.63 -5.80 2.69
C LEU A 356 -20.54 -6.88 3.79
N ARG A 357 -20.04 -8.07 3.43
CA ARG A 357 -19.80 -9.15 4.42
C ARG A 357 -18.97 -8.65 5.60
N GLU A 358 -19.22 -9.17 6.79
CA GLU A 358 -18.40 -8.86 7.96
C GLU A 358 -17.01 -9.49 7.82
N VAL A 359 -15.97 -8.73 8.18
CA VAL A 359 -14.57 -9.16 8.13
C VAL A 359 -13.85 -8.66 9.37
N GLU A 360 -13.38 -9.59 10.20
CA GLU A 360 -12.56 -9.31 11.38
C GLU A 360 -11.10 -9.15 10.95
N HIS A 361 -10.73 -7.93 10.53
CA HIS A 361 -9.35 -7.57 10.22
C HIS A 361 -9.09 -6.10 10.61
N ARG A 362 -7.87 -5.74 11.03
CA ARG A 362 -7.56 -4.35 11.45
C ARG A 362 -7.84 -3.33 10.33
N THR A 363 -7.56 -3.71 9.08
CA THR A 363 -7.75 -2.86 7.89
C THR A 363 -9.06 -3.14 7.14
N SER A 364 -10.00 -3.91 7.71
CA SER A 364 -11.36 -4.02 7.19
C SER A 364 -12.14 -2.70 7.36
N GLY A 365 -13.28 -2.56 6.72
CA GLY A 365 -14.02 -1.30 6.62
C GLY A 365 -13.46 -0.41 5.50
N ILE A 366 -14.16 0.68 5.20
CA ILE A 366 -13.82 1.55 4.08
C ILE A 366 -12.85 2.64 4.53
N LEU A 367 -11.74 2.79 3.82
CA LEU A 367 -10.75 3.84 4.04
C LEU A 367 -11.09 5.05 3.17
N TYR A 368 -10.91 6.25 3.72
CA TYR A 368 -11.11 7.51 3.04
C TYR A 368 -9.87 8.38 3.23
N ASN A 369 -9.70 9.36 2.34
CA ASN A 369 -8.95 10.55 2.68
C ASN A 369 -9.72 11.81 2.30
N VAL A 370 -9.45 12.88 3.02
CA VAL A 370 -9.97 14.21 2.71
C VAL A 370 -8.79 15.16 2.52
N GLU A 371 -8.72 15.79 1.35
CA GLU A 371 -7.67 16.72 0.97
C GLU A 371 -8.07 18.18 1.25
N PHE A 372 -7.14 18.94 1.83
CA PHE A 372 -7.26 20.37 2.11
C PHE A 372 -6.17 21.11 1.32
N ARG A 373 -6.59 22.14 0.58
CA ARG A 373 -5.68 23.13 -0.02
C ARG A 373 -5.93 24.46 0.67
N LEU A 374 -4.85 25.19 0.96
CA LEU A 374 -4.98 26.48 1.62
C LEU A 374 -5.73 27.46 0.70
N GLY A 375 -6.75 28.10 1.26
CA GLY A 375 -7.59 29.07 0.56
C GLY A 375 -8.76 28.46 -0.23
N GLU A 376 -8.86 27.14 -0.34
CA GLU A 376 -10.06 26.49 -0.89
C GLU A 376 -11.17 26.42 0.18
N ALA A 377 -12.40 26.74 -0.22
CA ALA A 377 -13.54 26.76 0.69
C ALA A 377 -14.03 25.34 1.07
N LEU A 378 -13.94 24.39 0.13
CA LEU A 378 -14.43 23.02 0.32
C LEU A 378 -13.29 22.01 0.25
N PRO A 379 -13.29 21.00 1.14
CA PRO A 379 -12.34 19.91 1.04
C PRO A 379 -12.72 18.93 -0.08
N VAL A 380 -11.78 18.06 -0.47
CA VAL A 380 -12.02 17.02 -1.48
C VAL A 380 -11.91 15.64 -0.85
N ALA A 381 -13.03 14.92 -0.76
CA ALA A 381 -13.07 13.56 -0.27
C ALA A 381 -12.69 12.54 -1.36
N LYS A 382 -12.04 11.46 -0.93
CA LYS A 382 -11.66 10.30 -1.75
C LYS A 382 -11.88 9.02 -0.95
N ILE A 383 -12.25 7.96 -1.67
CA ILE A 383 -12.53 6.63 -1.12
C ILE A 383 -11.49 5.63 -1.60
N TYR A 384 -11.18 4.65 -0.76
CA TYR A 384 -10.45 3.43 -1.10
C TYR A 384 -11.37 2.23 -0.88
N LEU A 385 -11.59 1.45 -1.93
CA LEU A 385 -12.40 0.24 -1.88
C LEU A 385 -11.50 -0.96 -1.54
N PRO A 386 -11.59 -1.55 -0.34
CA PRO A 386 -10.66 -2.59 0.13
C PRO A 386 -11.00 -3.97 -0.46
N VAL A 387 -10.68 -4.15 -1.74
CA VAL A 387 -11.00 -5.36 -2.52
C VAL A 387 -10.42 -6.64 -1.92
N ARG A 388 -9.26 -6.57 -1.24
CA ARG A 388 -8.66 -7.71 -0.54
C ARG A 388 -9.59 -8.34 0.50
N HIS A 389 -10.41 -7.52 1.15
CA HIS A 389 -11.31 -7.96 2.23
C HIS A 389 -12.67 -8.40 1.71
N TYR A 390 -13.16 -7.81 0.61
CA TYR A 390 -14.55 -7.98 0.19
C TYR A 390 -14.75 -8.59 -1.20
N CYS A 391 -13.72 -8.70 -2.02
CA CYS A 391 -13.77 -9.47 -3.27
C CYS A 391 -13.41 -10.94 -3.00
N ALA A 392 -13.81 -11.81 -3.93
CA ALA A 392 -13.59 -13.25 -3.82
C ALA A 392 -12.17 -13.68 -4.23
N SER A 393 -11.57 -12.99 -5.20
CA SER A 393 -10.24 -13.26 -5.73
C SER A 393 -9.74 -12.09 -6.58
N ASP A 394 -8.44 -12.04 -6.86
CA ASP A 394 -7.87 -11.03 -7.79
C ASP A 394 -8.49 -11.11 -9.19
N GLU A 395 -8.81 -12.32 -9.66
CA GLU A 395 -9.51 -12.52 -10.92
C GLU A 395 -10.91 -11.87 -10.91
N ALA A 396 -11.63 -11.93 -9.78
CA ALA A 396 -12.90 -11.23 -9.62
C ALA A 396 -12.72 -9.70 -9.63
N VAL A 397 -11.65 -9.19 -9.02
CA VAL A 397 -11.32 -7.74 -9.06
C VAL A 397 -11.03 -7.30 -10.49
N ILE A 398 -10.19 -8.04 -11.21
CA ILE A 398 -9.82 -7.73 -12.61
C ILE A 398 -11.07 -7.75 -13.50
N ARG A 399 -11.97 -8.74 -13.34
CA ARG A 399 -13.25 -8.79 -14.06
C ARG A 399 -14.13 -7.58 -13.72
N GLY A 400 -14.32 -7.26 -12.44
CA GLY A 400 -15.13 -6.12 -12.01
C GLY A 400 -14.60 -4.79 -12.54
N LEU A 401 -13.28 -4.58 -12.52
CA LEU A 401 -12.64 -3.41 -13.14
C LEU A 401 -12.85 -3.39 -14.66
N ASN A 402 -12.68 -4.53 -15.33
CA ASN A 402 -12.88 -4.63 -16.76
C ASN A 402 -14.32 -4.24 -17.13
N ASP A 403 -15.31 -4.80 -16.42
CA ASP A 403 -16.73 -4.52 -16.63
C ASP A 403 -17.09 -3.07 -16.35
N TYR A 404 -16.55 -2.49 -15.27
CA TYR A 404 -16.72 -1.07 -14.98
C TYR A 404 -16.18 -0.18 -16.12
N PHE A 405 -14.99 -0.50 -16.64
CA PHE A 405 -14.37 0.27 -17.72
C PHE A 405 -14.91 -0.05 -19.13
N GLN A 406 -15.81 -1.02 -19.29
CA GLN A 406 -16.43 -1.29 -20.59
C GLN A 406 -17.16 -0.05 -21.12
N GLY A 407 -16.87 0.33 -22.35
CA GLY A 407 -17.43 1.55 -22.98
C GLY A 407 -16.88 2.87 -22.42
N GLN A 408 -16.05 2.84 -21.37
CA GLN A 408 -15.35 4.02 -20.89
C GLN A 408 -14.04 4.23 -21.65
N ARG A 409 -13.60 5.50 -21.76
CA ARG A 409 -12.32 5.84 -22.43
C ARG A 409 -11.12 5.10 -21.84
N LYS A 410 -11.17 4.79 -20.54
CA LYS A 410 -10.11 4.08 -19.81
C LYS A 410 -10.04 2.59 -20.10
N GLY A 411 -11.11 1.98 -20.62
CA GLY A 411 -11.13 0.57 -21.01
C GLY A 411 -10.04 0.19 -22.02
N LYS A 412 -9.54 1.14 -22.82
CA LYS A 412 -8.43 0.89 -23.76
C LYS A 412 -7.11 0.49 -23.10
N TYR A 413 -6.93 0.76 -21.80
CA TYR A 413 -5.74 0.39 -21.04
C TYR A 413 -5.91 -0.91 -20.22
N MET A 414 -7.13 -1.46 -20.14
CA MET A 414 -7.38 -2.73 -19.43
C MET A 414 -6.54 -3.90 -19.93
N PRO A 415 -6.32 -4.09 -21.26
CA PRO A 415 -5.46 -5.17 -21.73
C PRO A 415 -4.02 -5.07 -21.20
N ASP A 416 -3.50 -3.85 -20.99
CA ASP A 416 -2.15 -3.63 -20.47
C ASP A 416 -2.08 -3.94 -18.98
N TYR A 417 -3.10 -3.52 -18.22
CA TYR A 417 -3.24 -3.86 -16.81
C TYR A 417 -3.37 -5.37 -16.59
N ILE A 418 -4.19 -6.07 -17.40
CA ILE A 418 -4.35 -7.54 -17.31
C ILE A 418 -3.02 -8.23 -17.54
N ARG A 419 -2.24 -7.85 -18.57
CA ARG A 419 -0.92 -8.43 -18.81
C ARG A 419 0.03 -8.22 -17.63
N ALA A 420 0.04 -7.01 -17.06
CA ALA A 420 0.83 -6.70 -15.89
C ALA A 420 0.45 -7.60 -14.71
N MET A 421 -0.84 -7.72 -14.40
CA MET A 421 -1.32 -8.55 -13.28
C MET A 421 -1.04 -10.04 -13.51
N SER A 422 -1.26 -10.56 -14.73
CA SER A 422 -0.91 -11.96 -15.06
C SER A 422 0.58 -12.30 -14.97
N THR A 423 1.44 -11.28 -14.95
CA THR A 423 2.89 -11.47 -14.77
C THR A 423 3.28 -11.44 -13.29
N LEU A 424 2.48 -10.77 -12.44
CA LEU A 424 2.79 -10.51 -11.04
C LEU A 424 2.07 -11.43 -10.05
N LEU A 425 0.87 -11.90 -10.41
CA LEU A 425 0.05 -12.86 -9.68
C LEU A 425 0.35 -14.28 -10.18
#